data_AF-A0A2X3ETI0-F1
#
_entry.id   AF-A0A2X3ETI0-F1
#
_cell.length_a   1.000
_cell.length_b   1.000
_cell.length_c   1.000
_cell.angle_alpha   90.00
_cell.angle_beta   90.00
_cell.angle_gamma   90.00
#
_symmetry.space_group_name_H-M   'P 1'
#
loop_
_entity.id
_entity.type
_entity.pdbx_description
1 polymer ?
#
loop_
_entity_poly.entity_id
_entity_poly.type
_entity_poly.pdbx_seq_one_letter_code
_entity_poly.pdbx_strand_id
1 'polypeptide(L)'
;MPPPSNRKPKLAYDDVSDWLEGRGSWQPDSEAIAQQITLLKDVCQRRSEWRQTHALVFKDRPDYRFVLGEKGEVLDIVAEPRRIANRIVEESMIAANICAARVLRDKLGFGVYNVHTGFDPANTEQLAALLKTHDVHVDPTEVLTLEGFCKLRRELDAQPTGFLDSRIRRFQSFCGNQHRAGPTLWSWA
;
A
#
# COMPACT_ATOMS: atom_id res chain seq x y z
N MET A 1 9.47 35.01 -19.17
CA MET A 1 10.46 34.05 -18.63
C MET A 1 9.72 33.00 -17.84
N PRO A 2 9.96 31.69 -18.04
CA PRO A 2 9.53 30.71 -17.05
C PRO A 2 10.30 30.97 -15.75
N PRO A 3 9.71 30.72 -14.56
CA PRO A 3 10.39 30.94 -13.30
C PRO A 3 11.64 30.04 -13.21
N PRO A 4 12.71 30.49 -12.52
CA PRO A 4 13.91 29.68 -12.36
C PRO A 4 13.55 28.37 -11.66
N SER A 5 14.01 27.24 -12.21
CA SER A 5 13.84 25.93 -11.60
C SER A 5 14.67 25.86 -10.32
N ASN A 6 14.06 26.25 -9.21
CA ASN A 6 14.63 26.09 -7.89
C ASN A 6 14.63 24.58 -7.58
N ARG A 7 15.70 23.86 -7.95
CA ARG A 7 15.82 22.43 -7.65
C ARG A 7 15.89 22.29 -6.14
N LYS A 8 14.77 21.90 -5.54
CA LYS A 8 14.72 21.46 -4.15
C LYS A 8 15.74 20.31 -3.96
N PRO A 9 16.34 20.20 -2.77
CA PRO A 9 17.35 19.18 -2.51
C PRO A 9 16.78 17.78 -2.73
N LYS A 10 17.62 16.91 -3.28
CA LYS A 10 17.30 15.49 -3.44
C LYS A 10 17.48 14.81 -2.09
N LEU A 11 16.39 14.35 -1.48
CA LEU A 11 16.39 13.67 -0.20
C LEU A 11 16.42 12.15 -0.43
N ALA A 12 17.33 11.43 0.23
CA ALA A 12 17.35 9.98 0.19
C ALA A 12 16.43 9.39 1.28
N TYR A 13 15.83 8.23 1.01
CA TYR A 13 14.91 7.57 1.95
C TYR A 13 15.59 7.19 3.26
N ASP A 14 16.81 6.65 3.20
CA ASP A 14 17.56 6.24 4.39
C ASP A 14 17.93 7.43 5.25
N ASP A 15 18.47 8.50 4.65
CA ASP A 15 18.80 9.75 5.33
C ASP A 15 17.61 10.36 6.08
N VAL A 16 16.46 10.48 5.40
CA VAL A 16 15.23 11.02 6.00
C VAL A 16 14.71 10.10 7.11
N SER A 17 14.78 8.79 6.92
CA SER A 17 14.34 7.82 7.92
C SER A 17 15.24 7.84 9.15
N ASP A 18 16.56 7.85 8.95
CA ASP A 18 17.56 7.95 10.01
C ASP A 18 17.33 9.21 10.85
N TRP A 19 17.18 10.37 10.20
CA TRP A 19 16.90 11.62 10.89
C TRP A 19 15.60 11.59 11.69
N LEU A 20 14.50 11.09 11.11
CA LEU A 20 13.20 10.98 11.80
C LEU A 20 13.19 9.96 12.95
N GLU A 21 14.12 9.00 12.93
CA GLU A 21 14.29 7.94 13.94
C GLU A 21 15.39 8.27 14.97
N GLY A 22 16.05 9.43 14.86
CA GLY A 22 17.13 9.84 15.76
C GLY A 22 18.42 9.04 15.58
N ARG A 23 18.71 8.59 14.37
CA ARG A 23 19.89 7.80 13.99
C ARG A 23 20.69 8.53 12.91
N GLY A 24 21.94 8.09 12.70
CA GLY A 24 22.80 8.63 11.64
C GLY A 24 23.31 10.05 11.92
N SER A 25 23.98 10.62 10.92
CA SER A 25 24.58 11.97 10.98
C SER A 25 23.97 12.96 9.99
N TRP A 26 23.12 12.49 9.09
CA TRP A 26 22.46 13.36 8.12
C TRP A 26 21.39 14.21 8.80
N GLN A 27 21.30 15.47 8.38
CA GLN A 27 20.26 16.40 8.81
C GLN A 27 19.82 17.27 7.64
N PRO A 28 18.56 17.77 7.62
CA PRO A 28 18.09 18.67 6.58
C PRO A 28 18.92 19.95 6.49
N ASP A 29 19.18 20.43 5.27
CA ASP A 29 20.01 21.63 5.01
C ASP A 29 19.40 22.94 5.55
N SER A 30 18.11 22.95 5.88
CA SER A 30 17.43 24.13 6.42
C SER A 30 16.24 23.76 7.30
N GLU A 31 15.90 24.67 8.22
CA GLU A 31 14.71 24.54 9.09
C GLU A 31 13.42 24.37 8.28
N ALA A 32 13.31 25.04 7.13
CA ALA A 32 12.15 24.92 6.26
C ALA A 32 11.97 23.49 5.71
N ILE A 33 13.07 22.79 5.40
CA ILE A 33 13.01 21.40 4.94
C ILE A 33 12.72 20.47 6.12
N ALA A 34 13.33 20.70 7.29
CA ALA A 34 13.05 19.95 8.50
C ALA A 34 11.56 20.01 8.88
N GLN A 35 10.97 21.21 8.79
CA GLN A 35 9.53 21.42 9.01
C GLN A 35 8.68 20.67 7.97
N GLN A 36 9.05 20.72 6.68
CA GLN A 36 8.33 19.98 5.63
C GLN A 36 8.35 18.47 5.87
N ILE A 37 9.50 17.90 6.21
CA ILE A 37 9.63 16.45 6.48
C ILE A 37 8.77 16.07 7.68
N THR A 38 8.79 16.87 8.75
CA THR A 38 7.99 16.63 9.96
C THR A 38 6.49 16.68 9.66
N LEU A 39 6.04 17.70 8.91
CA LEU A 39 4.64 17.80 8.49
C LEU A 39 4.20 16.61 7.62
N LEU A 40 5.08 16.14 6.72
CA LEU A 40 4.80 14.97 5.89
C LEU A 40 4.71 13.68 6.72
N LYS A 41 5.57 13.50 7.74
CA LYS A 41 5.45 12.41 8.72
C LYS A 41 4.10 12.46 9.43
N ASP A 42 3.68 13.66 9.84
CA ASP A 42 2.40 13.91 10.51
C ASP A 42 1.19 13.57 9.65
N VAL A 43 1.25 13.89 8.35
CA VAL A 43 0.23 13.51 7.36
C VAL A 43 0.23 12.00 7.16
N CYS A 44 1.41 11.40 6.99
CA CYS A 44 1.57 9.95 6.85
C CYS A 44 0.93 9.20 8.00
N GLN A 45 1.20 9.60 9.25
CA GLN A 45 0.66 8.96 10.44
C GLN A 45 -0.87 8.99 10.45
N ARG A 46 -1.47 10.18 10.25
CA ARG A 46 -2.94 10.34 10.20
C ARG A 46 -3.59 9.56 9.06
N ARG A 47 -2.93 9.50 7.91
CA ARG A 47 -3.40 8.73 6.75
C ARG A 47 -3.33 7.23 7.00
N SER A 48 -2.24 6.74 7.58
CA SER A 48 -2.08 5.35 7.97
C SER A 48 -3.11 4.93 9.01
N GLU A 49 -3.37 5.75 10.04
CA GLU A 49 -4.44 5.51 11.02
C GLU A 49 -5.82 5.43 10.34
N TRP A 50 -6.12 6.39 9.46
CA TRP A 50 -7.38 6.36 8.70
C TRP A 50 -7.52 5.08 7.87
N ARG A 51 -6.45 4.65 7.17
CA ARG A 51 -6.46 3.43 6.36
C ARG A 51 -6.57 2.17 7.21
N GLN A 52 -5.95 2.11 8.38
CA GLN A 52 -6.10 0.96 9.29
C GLN A 52 -7.56 0.75 9.68
N THR A 53 -8.31 1.84 9.91
CA THR A 53 -9.73 1.79 10.29
C THR A 53 -10.65 1.55 9.09
N HIS A 54 -10.43 2.22 7.96
CA HIS A 54 -11.41 2.30 6.86
C HIS A 54 -11.04 1.50 5.61
N ALA A 55 -9.81 0.99 5.54
CA ALA A 55 -9.28 0.28 4.38
C ALA A 55 -8.42 -0.92 4.82
N LEU A 56 -7.75 -1.54 3.85
CA LEU A 56 -6.76 -2.59 4.10
C LEU A 56 -5.34 -2.05 4.02
N VAL A 57 -4.58 -2.37 5.06
CA VAL A 57 -3.14 -2.14 5.15
C VAL A 57 -2.48 -3.51 5.13
N PHE A 58 -1.74 -3.80 4.07
CA PHE A 58 -1.03 -5.08 3.95
C PHE A 58 0.19 -5.07 4.85
N LYS A 59 0.57 -6.23 5.38
CA LYS A 59 1.85 -6.40 6.05
C LYS A 59 2.97 -6.14 5.05
N ASP A 60 3.93 -5.33 5.45
CA ASP A 60 5.11 -5.05 4.63
C ASP A 60 5.85 -6.34 4.31
N ARG A 61 6.18 -6.50 3.03
CA ARG A 61 7.18 -7.47 2.59
C ARG A 61 8.41 -6.67 2.20
N PRO A 62 9.62 -7.12 2.60
CA PRO A 62 10.83 -6.43 2.19
C PRO A 62 10.95 -6.47 0.67
N ASP A 63 11.36 -5.35 0.10
CA ASP A 63 11.81 -5.32 -1.28
C ASP A 63 13.26 -5.85 -1.30
N TYR A 64 13.67 -6.52 -2.39
CA TYR A 64 15.00 -7.10 -2.49
C TYR A 64 15.82 -6.35 -3.53
N ARG A 65 17.02 -5.91 -3.15
CA ARG A 65 17.97 -5.27 -4.06
C ARG A 65 19.17 -6.17 -4.32
N PHE A 66 19.47 -6.36 -5.59
CA PHE A 66 20.68 -7.03 -6.05
C PHE A 66 21.85 -6.06 -5.98
N VAL A 67 22.92 -6.45 -5.29
CA VAL A 67 24.21 -5.76 -5.34
C VAL A 67 25.01 -6.40 -6.47
N LEU A 68 25.32 -5.61 -7.50
CA LEU A 68 26.03 -6.10 -8.68
C LEU A 68 27.48 -5.62 -8.66
N GLY A 69 28.39 -6.50 -9.08
CA GLY A 69 29.78 -6.17 -9.32
C GLY A 69 30.00 -5.51 -10.69
N GLU A 70 31.25 -5.19 -11.00
CA GLU A 70 31.60 -4.44 -12.21
C GLU A 70 31.25 -5.17 -13.52
N LYS A 71 31.17 -6.52 -13.49
CA LYS A 71 30.82 -7.33 -14.66
C LYS A 71 29.36 -7.79 -14.63
N GLY A 72 28.54 -7.23 -13.73
CA GLY A 72 27.13 -7.57 -13.56
C GLY A 72 26.88 -8.87 -12.79
N GLU A 73 27.92 -9.45 -12.16
CA GLU A 73 27.79 -10.57 -11.25
C GLU A 73 27.02 -10.16 -9.99
N VAL A 74 26.15 -11.04 -9.50
CA VAL A 74 25.42 -10.81 -8.24
C VAL A 74 26.38 -11.06 -7.08
N LEU A 75 26.75 -9.99 -6.39
CA LEU A 75 27.58 -10.04 -5.18
C LEU A 75 26.76 -10.30 -3.93
N ASP A 76 25.55 -9.74 -3.85
CA ASP A 76 24.67 -9.89 -2.70
C ASP A 76 23.19 -9.65 -3.07
N ILE A 77 22.28 -10.14 -2.23
CA ILE A 77 20.84 -9.89 -2.31
C ILE A 77 20.38 -9.38 -0.94
N VAL A 78 20.15 -8.08 -0.86
CA VAL A 78 19.83 -7.41 0.41
C VAL A 78 18.33 -7.16 0.50
N ALA A 79 17.74 -7.53 1.63
CA ALA A 79 16.37 -7.16 1.97
C ALA A 79 16.35 -5.70 2.45
N GLU A 80 15.60 -4.84 1.78
CA GLU A 80 15.42 -3.44 2.15
C GLU A 80 14.10 -3.29 2.91
N PRO A 81 14.16 -2.98 4.22
CA PRO A 81 12.95 -2.76 4.99
C PRO A 81 12.32 -1.43 4.57
N ARG A 82 10.99 -1.41 4.44
CA ARG A 82 10.25 -0.15 4.25
C ARG A 82 10.25 0.64 5.55
N ARG A 83 10.88 1.81 5.53
CA ARG A 83 10.99 2.72 6.68
C ARG A 83 10.05 3.91 6.54
N ILE A 84 10.08 4.80 7.52
CA ILE A 84 9.14 5.92 7.62
C ILE A 84 9.17 6.82 6.37
N ALA A 85 10.33 7.07 5.77
CA ALA A 85 10.39 7.90 4.57
C ALA A 85 9.69 7.25 3.36
N ASN A 86 9.79 5.92 3.19
CA ASN A 86 9.06 5.19 2.15
C ASN A 86 7.55 5.33 2.36
N ARG A 87 7.10 5.15 3.61
CA ARG A 87 5.67 5.25 3.99
C ARG A 87 5.11 6.65 3.76
N ILE A 88 5.90 7.69 4.04
CA ILE A 88 5.52 9.09 3.77
C ILE A 88 5.17 9.29 2.30
N VAL A 89 6.05 8.81 1.40
CA VAL A 89 5.82 8.94 -0.04
C VAL A 89 4.65 8.07 -0.47
N GLU A 90 4.57 6.83 0.01
CA GLU A 90 3.47 5.91 -0.29
C GLU A 90 2.09 6.50 0.06
N GLU A 91 1.90 6.98 1.29
CA GLU A 91 0.62 7.55 1.73
C GLU A 91 0.26 8.84 0.97
N SER A 92 1.27 9.65 0.64
CA SER A 92 1.08 10.86 -0.17
C SER A 92 0.60 10.50 -1.59
N MET A 93 1.20 9.48 -2.21
CA MET A 93 0.84 9.03 -3.55
C MET A 93 -0.54 8.36 -3.57
N ILE A 94 -0.87 7.55 -2.56
CA ILE A 94 -2.21 6.96 -2.41
C ILE A 94 -3.26 8.07 -2.30
N ALA A 95 -3.05 9.06 -1.43
CA ALA A 95 -3.98 10.19 -1.28
C ALA A 95 -4.17 10.97 -2.59
N ALA A 96 -3.09 11.25 -3.31
CA ALA A 96 -3.14 11.92 -4.62
C ALA A 96 -3.93 11.10 -5.66
N ASN A 97 -3.70 9.79 -5.72
CA ASN A 97 -4.39 8.90 -6.66
C ASN A 97 -5.89 8.80 -6.35
N ILE A 98 -6.28 8.77 -5.07
CA ILE A 98 -7.71 8.81 -4.67
C ILE A 98 -8.35 10.13 -5.12
N CYS A 99 -7.66 11.26 -4.96
CA CYS A 99 -8.14 12.55 -5.44
C CYS A 99 -8.33 12.54 -6.97
N ALA A 100 -7.35 12.03 -7.72
CA ALA A 100 -7.46 11.91 -9.18
C ALA A 100 -8.65 11.01 -9.58
N ALA A 101 -8.81 9.85 -8.94
CA ALA A 101 -9.91 8.93 -9.20
C ALA A 101 -11.28 9.57 -8.95
N ARG A 102 -11.43 10.34 -7.85
CA ARG A 102 -12.65 11.09 -7.53
C ARG A 102 -12.95 12.15 -8.58
N VAL A 103 -11.95 12.97 -8.94
CA VAL A 103 -12.12 14.03 -9.96
C VAL A 103 -12.52 13.44 -11.31
N LEU A 104 -11.83 12.39 -11.78
CA LEU A 104 -12.16 11.73 -13.05
C LEU A 104 -13.58 11.16 -13.03
N ARG A 105 -13.99 10.55 -11.91
CA ARG A 105 -15.34 9.97 -11.75
C ARG A 105 -16.40 11.06 -11.80
N ASP A 106 -16.21 12.13 -11.04
CA ASP A 106 -17.23 13.17 -10.84
C ASP A 106 -17.31 14.16 -11.99
N LYS A 107 -16.21 14.36 -12.75
CA LYS A 107 -16.15 15.34 -13.85
C LYS A 107 -16.27 14.72 -15.23
N LEU A 108 -15.68 13.55 -15.45
CA LEU A 108 -15.62 12.93 -16.78
C LEU A 108 -16.46 11.65 -16.85
N GLY A 109 -16.63 10.93 -15.74
CA GLY A 109 -17.33 9.65 -15.70
C GLY A 109 -16.55 8.47 -16.29
N PHE A 110 -15.30 8.70 -16.72
CA PHE A 110 -14.39 7.68 -17.25
C PHE A 110 -12.93 8.08 -17.00
N GLY A 111 -12.03 7.10 -17.11
CA GLY A 111 -10.60 7.25 -16.87
C GLY A 111 -9.92 5.89 -16.84
N VAL A 112 -8.60 5.84 -16.64
CA VAL A 112 -7.91 4.57 -16.39
C VAL A 112 -7.90 4.33 -14.89
N TYR A 113 -8.70 3.36 -14.44
CA TYR A 113 -8.81 2.97 -13.03
C TYR A 113 -8.11 1.64 -12.79
N ASN A 114 -7.38 1.57 -11.68
CA ASN A 114 -6.90 0.31 -11.10
C ASN A 114 -8.03 -0.27 -10.24
N VAL A 115 -8.67 -1.34 -10.71
CA VAL A 115 -9.82 -1.96 -10.05
C VAL A 115 -9.40 -3.32 -9.49
N HIS A 116 -9.87 -3.63 -8.28
CA HIS A 116 -9.65 -4.93 -7.66
C HIS A 116 -10.91 -5.38 -6.95
N THR A 117 -11.54 -6.44 -7.46
CA THR A 117 -12.84 -6.95 -6.98
C THR A 117 -12.76 -7.85 -5.75
N GLY A 118 -11.55 -8.24 -5.33
CA GLY A 118 -11.32 -9.06 -4.13
C GLY A 118 -11.38 -10.53 -4.48
N PHE A 119 -12.56 -11.12 -4.35
CA PHE A 119 -12.84 -12.50 -4.74
C PHE A 119 -13.73 -12.54 -5.97
N ASP A 120 -13.59 -13.60 -6.75
CA ASP A 120 -14.54 -13.90 -7.82
C ASP A 120 -15.87 -14.39 -7.22
N PRO A 121 -17.03 -13.78 -7.53
CA PRO A 121 -18.34 -14.25 -7.08
C PRO A 121 -18.60 -15.73 -7.36
N ALA A 122 -18.03 -16.30 -8.43
CA ALA A 122 -18.18 -17.73 -8.74
C ALA A 122 -17.50 -18.65 -7.71
N ASN A 123 -16.57 -18.12 -6.92
CA ASN A 123 -15.72 -18.86 -6.01
C ASN A 123 -16.05 -18.65 -4.52
N THR A 124 -16.96 -17.73 -4.16
CA THR A 124 -17.19 -17.35 -2.75
C THR A 124 -17.79 -18.46 -1.91
N GLU A 125 -18.66 -19.29 -2.49
CA GLU A 125 -19.20 -20.49 -1.82
C GLU A 125 -18.09 -21.49 -1.48
N GLN A 126 -17.18 -21.75 -2.42
CA GLN A 126 -16.04 -22.63 -2.20
C GLN A 126 -15.04 -22.06 -1.20
N LEU A 127 -14.83 -20.73 -1.23
CA LEU A 127 -14.03 -20.00 -0.25
C LEU A 127 -14.61 -20.17 1.16
N ALA A 128 -15.91 -19.93 1.33
CA ALA A 128 -16.59 -20.05 2.62
C ALA A 128 -16.55 -21.49 3.14
N ALA A 129 -16.80 -22.48 2.29
CA ALA A 129 -16.70 -23.88 2.65
C ALA A 129 -15.29 -24.27 3.12
N LEU A 130 -14.25 -23.81 2.41
CA LEU A 130 -12.86 -24.06 2.82
C LEU A 130 -12.53 -23.41 4.16
N LEU A 131 -12.89 -22.14 4.35
CA LEU A 131 -12.62 -21.41 5.59
C LEU A 131 -13.34 -22.05 6.79
N LYS A 132 -14.56 -22.54 6.58
CA LYS A 132 -15.34 -23.26 7.60
C LYS A 132 -14.66 -24.55 8.08
N THR A 133 -13.93 -25.27 7.22
CA THR A 133 -13.14 -26.44 7.66
C THR A 133 -11.99 -26.09 8.61
N HIS A 134 -11.67 -24.81 8.72
CA HIS A 134 -10.64 -24.25 9.59
C HIS A 134 -11.23 -23.30 10.64
N ASP A 135 -12.52 -23.44 10.96
CA ASP A 135 -13.26 -22.66 11.98
C ASP A 135 -13.42 -21.15 11.69
N VAL A 136 -13.08 -20.71 10.47
CA VAL A 136 -13.30 -19.33 10.01
C VAL A 136 -14.63 -19.26 9.28
N HIS A 137 -15.56 -18.48 9.82
CA HIS A 137 -16.93 -18.38 9.30
C HIS A 137 -17.10 -17.08 8.52
N VAL A 138 -17.34 -17.18 7.21
CA VAL A 138 -17.58 -16.03 6.34
C VAL A 138 -18.86 -16.24 5.54
N ASP A 139 -19.61 -15.16 5.34
CA ASP A 139 -20.76 -15.13 4.44
C ASP A 139 -20.27 -14.92 2.97
N PRO A 140 -20.62 -15.82 2.03
CA PRO A 140 -20.23 -15.72 0.62
C PRO A 140 -20.65 -14.42 -0.08
N THR A 141 -21.69 -13.74 0.42
CA THR A 141 -22.18 -12.47 -0.09
C THR A 141 -21.51 -11.28 0.59
N GLU A 142 -21.30 -11.35 1.92
CA GLU A 142 -20.62 -10.30 2.69
C GLU A 142 -19.19 -10.10 2.17
N VAL A 143 -18.48 -11.19 1.84
CA VAL A 143 -17.07 -11.15 1.39
C VAL A 143 -16.85 -10.45 0.04
N LEU A 144 -17.90 -10.22 -0.74
CA LEU A 144 -17.86 -9.45 -1.99
C LEU A 144 -17.92 -7.93 -1.74
N THR A 145 -18.26 -7.51 -0.53
CA THR A 145 -18.27 -6.11 -0.13
C THR A 145 -16.89 -5.69 0.38
N LEU A 146 -16.58 -4.38 0.33
CA LEU A 146 -15.35 -3.86 0.92
C LEU A 146 -15.26 -4.18 2.42
N GLU A 147 -16.36 -4.02 3.15
CA GLU A 147 -16.39 -4.28 4.59
C GLU A 147 -16.13 -5.75 4.92
N GLY A 148 -16.83 -6.67 4.26
CA GLY A 148 -16.64 -8.11 4.46
C GLY A 148 -15.26 -8.60 4.03
N PHE A 149 -14.72 -8.07 2.92
CA PHE A 149 -13.35 -8.35 2.50
C PHE A 149 -12.33 -7.84 3.54
N CYS A 150 -12.51 -6.62 4.06
CA CYS A 150 -11.67 -6.06 5.11
C CYS A 150 -11.71 -6.89 6.40
N LYS A 151 -12.91 -7.29 6.82
CA LYS A 151 -13.15 -8.12 8.00
C LYS A 151 -12.43 -9.47 7.89
N LEU A 152 -12.64 -10.20 6.79
CA LEU A 152 -11.96 -11.48 6.55
C LEU A 152 -10.44 -11.30 6.54
N ARG A 153 -9.93 -10.26 5.87
CA ARG A 153 -8.48 -10.03 5.79
C ARG A 153 -7.87 -9.76 7.16
N ARG A 154 -8.52 -8.96 8.00
CA ARG A 154 -8.07 -8.70 9.38
C ARG A 154 -8.06 -9.97 10.22
N GLU A 155 -9.08 -10.82 10.09
CA GLU A 155 -9.13 -12.12 10.77
C GLU A 155 -7.99 -13.04 10.32
N LEU A 156 -7.70 -13.11 9.03
CA LEU A 156 -6.58 -13.88 8.49
C LEU A 156 -5.22 -13.33 8.93
N ASP A 157 -5.07 -12.01 9.01
CA ASP A 157 -3.82 -11.38 9.45
C ASP A 157 -3.58 -11.54 10.97
N ALA A 158 -4.64 -11.81 11.75
CA ALA A 158 -4.58 -12.13 13.18
C ALA A 158 -4.23 -13.60 13.46
N GLN A 159 -4.25 -14.47 12.44
CA GLN A 159 -3.87 -15.88 12.59
C GLN A 159 -2.37 -16.01 12.91
N PRO A 160 -1.98 -17.02 13.72
CA PRO A 160 -0.57 -17.24 14.08
C PRO A 160 0.34 -17.51 12.89
N THR A 161 -0.21 -18.07 11.81
CA THR A 161 0.53 -18.42 10.60
C THR A 161 -0.19 -17.94 9.34
N GLY A 162 0.56 -17.70 8.27
CA GLY A 162 0.01 -17.38 6.95
C GLY A 162 -0.59 -18.57 6.19
N PHE A 163 -0.82 -19.71 6.86
CA PHE A 163 -1.31 -20.92 6.21
C PHE A 163 -2.67 -20.69 5.52
N LEU A 164 -3.66 -20.16 6.23
CA LEU A 164 -4.99 -19.91 5.66
C LEU A 164 -4.95 -18.86 4.54
N ASP A 165 -4.20 -17.77 4.73
CA ASP A 165 -3.97 -16.78 3.67
C ASP A 165 -3.42 -17.42 2.40
N SER A 166 -2.47 -18.36 2.53
CA SER A 166 -1.91 -19.07 1.37
C SER A 166 -2.93 -19.95 0.63
N ARG A 167 -3.85 -20.60 1.36
CA ARG A 167 -4.86 -21.51 0.80
C ARG A 167 -5.94 -20.77 0.04
N ILE A 168 -6.26 -19.55 0.45
CA ILE A 168 -7.29 -18.74 -0.21
C ILE A 168 -6.77 -17.92 -1.40
N ARG A 169 -5.45 -17.82 -1.61
CA ARG A 169 -4.87 -17.06 -2.75
C ARG A 169 -5.46 -17.45 -4.09
N ARG A 170 -5.77 -18.74 -4.29
CA ARG A 170 -6.36 -19.26 -5.53
C ARG A 170 -7.75 -18.69 -5.86
N PHE A 171 -8.43 -18.08 -4.89
CA PHE A 171 -9.75 -17.48 -5.05
C PHE A 171 -9.68 -15.96 -5.23
N GLN A 172 -8.52 -15.35 -4.99
CA GLN A 172 -8.34 -13.90 -5.12
C GLN A 172 -8.23 -13.52 -6.60
N SER A 173 -8.98 -12.51 -7.00
CA SER A 173 -8.82 -11.87 -8.31
C SER A 173 -7.48 -11.14 -8.38
N PHE A 174 -7.04 -10.79 -9.58
CA PHE A 174 -5.90 -9.90 -9.79
C PHE A 174 -6.38 -8.45 -9.98
N CYS A 175 -5.50 -7.50 -9.70
CA CYS A 175 -5.75 -6.10 -10.07
C CYS A 175 -5.80 -5.98 -11.59
N GLY A 176 -6.82 -5.29 -12.11
CA GLY A 176 -6.99 -5.05 -13.53
C GLY A 176 -7.28 -3.58 -13.83
N ASN A 177 -7.00 -3.18 -15.06
CA ASN A 177 -7.31 -1.82 -15.52
C ASN A 177 -8.70 -1.78 -16.15
N GLN A 178 -9.49 -0.76 -15.80
CA GLN A 178 -10.81 -0.53 -16.37
C GLN A 178 -11.01 0.93 -16.78
N HIS A 179 -11.88 1.16 -17.76
CA HIS A 179 -12.21 2.50 -18.26
C HIS A 179 -13.26 3.23 -17.39
N ARG A 180 -13.91 2.50 -16.49
CA ARG A 180 -14.92 3.02 -15.56
C ARG A 180 -14.44 2.85 -14.13
N ALA A 181 -14.93 3.72 -13.26
CA ALA A 181 -14.65 3.61 -11.83
C ALA A 181 -15.23 2.30 -11.28
N GLY A 182 -14.43 1.61 -10.46
CA GLY A 182 -14.82 0.40 -9.75
C GLY A 182 -14.13 0.35 -8.38
N PRO A 183 -14.55 -0.55 -7.49
CA PRO A 183 -13.93 -0.69 -6.18
C PRO A 183 -12.50 -1.24 -6.29
N THR A 184 -11.61 -0.73 -5.47
CA THR A 184 -10.26 -1.28 -5.29
C THR A 184 -10.18 -1.83 -3.88
N LEU A 185 -10.37 -3.14 -3.73
CA LEU A 185 -10.32 -3.82 -2.43
C LEU A 185 -8.87 -4.07 -1.94
N TRP A 186 -7.87 -3.49 -2.61
CA TRP A 186 -6.43 -3.58 -2.25
C TRP A 186 -5.90 -2.25 -1.72
N SER A 187 -4.70 -2.30 -1.13
CA SER A 187 -4.05 -1.25 -0.33
C SER A 187 -3.84 0.11 -1.00
N TRP A 188 -4.17 0.25 -2.28
CA TRP A 188 -3.96 1.49 -3.03
C TRP A 188 -5.13 2.47 -2.92
N ALA A 189 -6.13 2.17 -2.07
CA ALA A 189 -7.29 2.99 -1.73
C ALA A 189 -7.26 3.48 -0.26
#